data_AF-A0A4W5RRK5-F1
#
_entry.id   AF-A0A4W5RRK5-F1
#
_cell.length_a   1.000
_cell.length_b   1.000
_cell.length_c   1.000
_cell.angle_alpha   90.00
_cell.angle_beta   90.00
_cell.angle_gamma   90.00
#
_symmetry.space_group_name_H-M   'P 1'
#
loop_
_entity.id
_entity.type
_entity.pdbx_description
1 polymer ?
#
loop_
_entity_poly.entity_id
_entity_poly.type
_entity_poly.pdbx_seq_one_letter_code
_entity_poly.pdbx_strand_id
1 'polypeptide(L)'
;MTLLTYPDVSIKRCNTVNPADRIPFDFEGEAHDCVAEALRFTKLRPDLDSIPLMDRHGCIMENYFVDGSCFKDHLGNHAGFAVVKHQGVGFTEEILEHCPQPCSAQLAELKALTAACVLGKGKAVNIYTDSAYAHGVCHLFGAVWKQRGFKKSDGTPIQHHLQIGKLMTALMYPQKLAIIKCQAHKKGNDFVMRGNNAADEAAKKASRCAVPIMAELPMDIVSFATPPSPAALVQIQSRASIFEQNTWLQRGASVDRHGVWRTHDGAILATTTLLTLLINDAHDPDHCARGEVIRKIKKQGFWSPYLQATVDEILSNCEICAKNNIRKGITSPIGHIPVPEGPFRHIVMDYVDMIKPIQGKRYMLVIIDRFS
;
A
#
# COMPACT_ATOMS: atom_id res chain seq x y z
N MET A 1 14.27 31.81 9.02
CA MET A 1 13.27 32.46 8.15
C MET A 1 13.92 32.69 6.79
N THR A 2 13.28 32.27 5.71
CA THR A 2 13.77 32.46 4.34
C THR A 2 13.52 33.92 3.91
N LEU A 3 14.42 34.49 3.10
CA LEU A 3 14.36 35.89 2.61
C LEU A 3 12.98 36.27 2.01
N LEU A 4 12.26 35.28 1.52
CA LEU A 4 11.00 35.39 0.78
C LEU A 4 9.74 35.53 1.66
N THR A 5 9.87 35.50 3.00
CA THR A 5 8.72 35.64 3.91
C THR A 5 8.53 37.07 4.44
N TYR A 6 9.38 38.02 4.04
CA TYR A 6 9.27 39.41 4.48
C TYR A 6 8.26 40.18 3.60
N PRO A 7 7.24 40.83 4.19
CA PRO A 7 6.22 41.55 3.44
C PRO A 7 6.76 42.79 2.71
N ASP A 8 7.92 43.30 3.12
CA ASP A 8 8.53 44.51 2.55
C ASP A 8 9.48 44.23 1.36
N VAL A 9 9.67 42.96 1.00
CA VAL A 9 10.57 42.55 -0.08
C VAL A 9 9.75 42.11 -1.29
N SER A 10 9.86 42.86 -2.40
CA SER A 10 9.25 42.49 -3.68
C SER A 10 10.33 42.08 -4.69
N ILE A 11 10.08 41.00 -5.43
CA ILE A 11 10.97 40.51 -6.48
C ILE A 11 10.27 40.69 -7.81
N LYS A 12 10.97 41.28 -8.78
CA LYS A 12 10.50 41.40 -10.16
C LYS A 12 11.52 40.79 -11.10
N ARG A 13 11.05 40.15 -12.17
CA ARG A 13 11.89 39.63 -13.25
C ARG A 13 12.00 40.68 -14.34
N CYS A 14 13.20 41.21 -14.53
CA CYS A 14 13.53 42.17 -15.57
C CYS A 14 14.38 41.47 -16.64
N ASN A 15 13.96 41.52 -17.90
CA ASN A 15 14.63 40.83 -19.01
C ASN A 15 15.55 41.78 -19.80
N THR A 16 15.42 43.09 -19.61
CA THR A 16 16.15 44.12 -20.35
C THR A 16 16.65 45.19 -19.39
N VAL A 17 17.95 45.46 -19.44
CA VAL A 17 18.59 46.51 -18.64
C VAL A 17 19.15 47.58 -19.54
N ASN A 18 19.20 48.81 -19.06
CA ASN A 18 19.92 49.88 -19.73
C ASN A 18 21.42 49.48 -19.83
N PRO A 19 22.04 49.44 -21.02
CA PRO A 19 23.44 49.06 -21.17
C PRO A 19 24.44 49.99 -20.48
N ALA A 20 24.11 51.29 -20.33
CA ALA A 20 24.97 52.28 -19.71
C ALA A 20 24.99 52.12 -18.17
N ASP A 21 23.80 51.98 -17.58
CA ASP A 21 23.64 52.07 -16.12
C ASP A 21 23.46 50.70 -15.45
N ARG A 22 23.16 49.67 -16.24
CA ARG A 22 22.80 48.30 -15.80
C ARG A 22 21.59 48.23 -14.86
N ILE A 23 20.71 49.23 -14.92
CA ILE A 23 19.47 49.29 -14.16
C ILE A 23 18.30 48.89 -15.08
N PRO A 24 17.31 48.12 -14.59
CA PRO A 24 16.05 47.90 -15.31
C PRO A 24 15.29 49.21 -15.55
N PHE A 25 14.53 49.28 -16.64
CA PHE A 25 13.65 50.42 -16.87
C PHE A 25 12.44 50.41 -15.90
N ASP A 26 11.83 51.56 -15.65
CA ASP A 26 10.68 51.66 -14.71
C ASP A 26 9.46 50.84 -15.13
N PHE A 27 9.31 50.60 -16.45
CA PHE A 27 8.26 49.78 -17.02
C PHE A 27 8.64 48.29 -17.14
N GLU A 28 9.88 47.93 -16.85
CA GLU A 28 10.36 46.55 -16.80
C GLU A 28 10.05 45.90 -15.45
N GLY A 29 9.72 44.61 -15.47
CA GLY A 29 9.51 43.83 -14.26
C GLY A 29 8.17 43.11 -14.24
N GLU A 30 8.21 41.80 -14.46
CA GLU A 30 7.09 40.93 -14.14
C GLU A 30 7.18 40.53 -12.66
N ALA A 31 6.10 40.70 -11.90
CA ALA A 31 6.09 40.36 -10.47
C ALA A 31 6.38 38.86 -10.30
N HIS A 32 7.40 38.54 -9.49
CA HIS A 32 7.79 37.16 -9.24
C HIS A 32 6.95 36.58 -8.10
N ASP A 33 6.18 35.54 -8.39
CA ASP A 33 5.50 34.74 -7.38
C ASP A 33 6.33 33.47 -7.10
N CYS A 34 7.06 33.49 -5.98
CA CYS A 34 7.90 32.38 -5.55
C CYS A 34 7.10 31.08 -5.35
N VAL A 35 5.84 31.18 -4.91
CA VAL A 35 4.99 30.00 -4.66
C VAL A 35 4.55 29.41 -5.99
N ALA A 36 4.06 30.23 -6.91
CA ALA A 36 3.68 29.78 -8.25
C ALA A 36 4.89 29.18 -9.01
N GLU A 37 6.06 29.82 -8.94
CA GLU A 37 7.27 29.30 -9.56
C GLU A 37 7.75 28.00 -8.91
N ALA A 38 7.77 27.92 -7.57
CA ALA A 38 8.11 26.67 -6.89
C ALA A 38 7.15 25.52 -7.26
N LEU A 39 5.85 25.79 -7.39
CA LEU A 39 4.86 24.82 -7.85
C LEU A 39 5.10 24.39 -9.30
N ARG A 40 5.52 25.33 -10.17
CA ARG A 40 5.88 25.04 -11.56
C ARG A 40 7.12 24.18 -11.68
N PHE A 41 8.14 24.40 -10.85
CA PHE A 41 9.38 23.61 -10.84
C PHE A 41 9.25 22.25 -10.15
N THR A 42 8.29 22.09 -9.24
CA THR A 42 8.07 20.83 -8.49
C THR A 42 7.17 19.86 -9.23
N LYS A 43 6.43 20.30 -10.25
CA LYS A 43 5.58 19.45 -11.08
C LYS A 43 6.31 18.90 -12.30
N LEU A 44 5.97 17.68 -12.70
CA LEU A 44 6.46 17.08 -13.96
C LEU A 44 5.80 17.66 -15.20
N ARG A 45 4.57 18.14 -15.03
CA ARG A 45 3.74 18.77 -16.04
C ARG A 45 3.03 19.96 -15.37
N PRO A 46 3.16 21.20 -15.87
CA PRO A 46 2.67 22.39 -15.17
C PRO A 46 1.18 22.34 -14.82
N ASP A 47 0.37 21.82 -15.73
CA ASP A 47 -1.09 21.71 -15.65
C ASP A 47 -1.58 20.34 -15.17
N LEU A 48 -0.71 19.50 -14.59
CA LEU A 48 -1.12 18.22 -14.02
C LEU A 48 -1.85 18.42 -12.69
N ASP A 49 -3.06 17.87 -12.63
CA ASP A 49 -3.92 17.91 -11.45
C ASP A 49 -4.04 16.54 -10.77
N SER A 50 -4.24 16.56 -9.45
CA SER A 50 -4.49 15.37 -8.62
C SER A 50 -5.97 15.15 -8.32
N ILE A 51 -6.83 16.00 -8.86
CA ILE A 51 -8.29 16.02 -8.66
C ILE A 51 -8.92 15.81 -10.04
N PRO A 52 -10.04 15.06 -10.15
CA PRO A 52 -10.70 14.86 -11.43
C PRO A 52 -11.04 16.17 -12.11
N LEU A 53 -10.67 16.28 -13.39
CA LEU A 53 -11.14 17.36 -14.25
C LEU A 53 -12.67 17.28 -14.32
N MET A 54 -13.33 18.43 -14.22
CA MET A 54 -14.78 18.57 -14.38
C MET A 54 -15.08 19.05 -15.80
N ASP A 55 -16.17 18.56 -16.39
CA ASP A 55 -16.59 19.00 -17.71
C ASP A 55 -17.01 20.46 -17.61
N ARG A 56 -16.14 21.34 -18.10
CA ARG A 56 -16.44 22.76 -18.25
C ARG A 56 -16.37 23.03 -19.74
N HIS A 57 -17.56 23.16 -20.33
CA HIS A 57 -17.79 23.69 -21.67
C HIS A 57 -17.63 22.66 -22.81
N GLY A 58 -18.16 21.45 -22.65
CA GLY A 58 -18.38 20.53 -23.77
C GLY A 58 -17.12 19.82 -24.27
N CYS A 59 -16.09 19.72 -23.42
CA CYS A 59 -14.94 18.88 -23.73
C CYS A 59 -15.30 17.43 -23.42
N ILE A 60 -15.20 16.55 -24.43
CA ILE A 60 -15.32 15.11 -24.21
C ILE A 60 -14.16 14.68 -23.30
N MET A 61 -14.46 14.43 -22.04
CA MET A 61 -13.50 13.93 -21.07
C MET A 61 -13.57 12.42 -20.98
N GLU A 62 -12.41 11.78 -21.12
CA GLU A 62 -12.30 10.34 -20.96
C GLU A 62 -11.77 10.00 -19.57
N ASN A 63 -12.38 8.99 -18.95
CA ASN A 63 -11.95 8.47 -17.65
C ASN A 63 -11.34 7.09 -17.88
N TYR A 64 -10.06 6.95 -17.54
CA TYR A 64 -9.35 5.69 -17.59
C TYR A 64 -8.98 5.23 -16.18
N PHE A 65 -9.03 3.93 -15.96
CA PHE A 65 -8.58 3.25 -14.76
C PHE A 65 -7.41 2.36 -15.15
N VAL A 66 -6.34 2.44 -14.38
CA VAL A 66 -5.11 1.69 -14.66
C VAL A 66 -4.73 0.87 -13.46
N ASP A 67 -4.23 -0.33 -13.73
CA ASP A 67 -3.64 -1.20 -12.72
C ASP A 67 -2.50 -2.04 -13.32
N GLY A 68 -1.55 -2.42 -12.47
CA GLY A 68 -0.43 -3.27 -12.78
C GLY A 68 -0.32 -4.43 -11.81
N SER A 69 -0.64 -5.63 -12.29
CA SER A 69 -0.51 -6.87 -11.51
C SER A 69 0.85 -7.52 -11.73
N CYS A 70 1.43 -8.02 -10.64
CA CYS A 70 2.55 -8.92 -10.68
C CYS A 70 2.29 -10.06 -9.70
N PHE A 71 2.32 -11.28 -10.21
CA PHE A 71 2.07 -12.50 -9.48
C PHE A 71 3.19 -13.48 -9.77
N LYS A 72 3.51 -14.35 -8.82
CA LYS A 72 4.57 -15.35 -8.99
C LYS A 72 3.96 -16.74 -8.90
N ASP A 73 4.16 -17.53 -9.94
CA ASP A 73 3.81 -18.95 -9.94
C ASP A 73 5.05 -19.85 -9.96
N HIS A 74 4.82 -21.14 -10.18
CA HIS A 74 5.82 -22.18 -10.38
C HIS A 74 6.76 -21.98 -11.58
N LEU A 75 6.34 -21.25 -12.63
CA LEU A 75 7.13 -20.96 -13.84
C LEU A 75 7.91 -19.64 -13.71
N GLY A 76 7.55 -18.77 -12.77
CA GLY A 76 8.28 -17.55 -12.46
C GLY A 76 7.36 -16.39 -12.12
N ASN A 77 7.91 -15.18 -12.21
CA ASN A 77 7.09 -13.97 -12.10
C ASN A 77 6.31 -13.78 -13.40
N HIS A 78 5.02 -13.50 -13.28
CA HIS A 78 4.18 -13.02 -14.36
C HIS A 78 3.73 -11.63 -13.99
N ALA A 79 3.79 -10.72 -14.95
CA ALA A 79 3.33 -9.37 -14.75
C ALA A 79 2.51 -8.96 -15.95
N GLY A 80 1.56 -8.09 -15.71
CA GLY A 80 0.67 -7.58 -16.73
C GLY A 80 0.08 -6.27 -16.25
N PHE A 81 -0.33 -5.44 -17.19
CA PHE A 81 -1.02 -4.21 -16.88
C PHE A 81 -2.24 -4.07 -17.74
N ALA A 82 -3.17 -3.25 -17.27
CA ALA A 82 -4.38 -2.96 -17.99
C ALA A 82 -4.71 -1.46 -17.98
N VAL A 83 -5.42 -1.05 -19.01
CA VAL A 83 -6.10 0.25 -19.08
C VAL A 83 -7.55 0.00 -19.41
N VAL A 84 -8.43 0.46 -18.54
CA VAL A 84 -9.88 0.29 -18.65
C VAL A 84 -10.52 1.67 -18.83
N LYS A 85 -11.36 1.83 -19.84
CA LYS A 85 -12.08 3.07 -20.13
C LYS A 85 -13.51 3.00 -19.61
N HIS A 86 -13.97 4.08 -19.01
CA HIS A 86 -15.38 4.25 -18.72
C HIS A 86 -16.16 4.62 -20.00
N GLN A 87 -17.19 3.85 -20.32
CA GLN A 87 -18.08 4.08 -21.46
C GLN A 87 -19.55 3.90 -21.03
N GLY A 88 -20.32 4.99 -21.04
CA GLY A 88 -21.74 4.96 -20.64
C GLY A 88 -21.92 4.60 -19.17
N VAL A 89 -22.44 3.40 -18.89
CA VAL A 89 -22.67 2.86 -17.53
C VAL A 89 -21.65 1.77 -17.15
N GLY A 90 -20.76 1.42 -18.08
CA GLY A 90 -19.85 0.29 -17.99
C GLY A 90 -18.38 0.67 -18.17
N PHE A 91 -17.55 -0.36 -18.12
CA PHE A 91 -16.10 -0.27 -18.24
C PHE A 91 -15.63 -1.22 -19.34
N THR A 92 -14.79 -0.73 -20.24
CA THR A 92 -14.28 -1.47 -21.41
C THR A 92 -12.77 -1.59 -21.28
N GLU A 93 -12.24 -2.80 -21.44
CA GLU A 93 -10.80 -3.08 -21.46
C GLU A 93 -10.21 -2.52 -22.77
N GLU A 94 -9.43 -1.44 -22.70
CA GLU A 94 -8.76 -0.84 -23.88
C GLU A 94 -7.39 -1.47 -24.12
N ILE A 95 -6.66 -1.75 -23.04
CA ILE A 95 -5.34 -2.40 -23.10
C ILE A 95 -5.28 -3.51 -22.05
N LEU A 96 -4.76 -4.66 -22.49
CA LEU A 96 -4.52 -5.84 -21.68
C LEU A 96 -3.20 -6.46 -22.14
N GLU A 97 -2.09 -6.15 -21.47
CA GLU A 97 -0.76 -6.54 -21.94
C GLU A 97 0.04 -7.31 -20.89
N HIS A 98 0.57 -8.46 -21.31
CA HIS A 98 1.55 -9.21 -20.53
C HIS A 98 2.93 -8.53 -20.61
N CYS A 99 3.57 -8.35 -19.47
CA CYS A 99 4.90 -7.76 -19.36
C CYS A 99 6.01 -8.81 -19.43
N PRO A 100 7.00 -8.64 -20.33
CA PRO A 100 8.22 -9.44 -20.30
C PRO A 100 8.94 -9.31 -18.95
N GLN A 101 9.47 -10.42 -18.46
CA GLN A 101 10.25 -10.45 -17.24
C GLN A 101 11.69 -9.98 -17.47
N PRO A 102 12.33 -9.35 -16.47
CA PRO A 102 11.83 -9.07 -15.12
C PRO A 102 10.88 -7.86 -15.06
N CYS A 103 9.71 -8.03 -14.46
CA CYS A 103 8.75 -6.94 -14.27
C CYS A 103 8.07 -7.05 -12.90
N SER A 104 8.25 -6.04 -12.06
CA SER A 104 7.60 -5.90 -10.75
C SER A 104 6.19 -5.30 -10.89
N ALA A 105 5.38 -5.39 -9.82
CA ALA A 105 4.09 -4.70 -9.74
C ALA A 105 4.26 -3.19 -9.99
N GLN A 106 5.20 -2.56 -9.29
CA GLN A 106 5.52 -1.13 -9.47
C GLN A 106 5.90 -0.77 -10.92
N LEU A 107 6.61 -1.64 -11.63
CA LEU A 107 6.94 -1.39 -13.04
C LEU A 107 5.73 -1.58 -13.95
N ALA A 108 4.88 -2.57 -13.68
CA ALA A 108 3.63 -2.80 -14.41
C ALA A 108 2.68 -1.59 -14.25
N GLU A 109 2.58 -1.04 -13.05
CA GLU A 109 1.79 0.15 -12.73
C GLU A 109 2.24 1.38 -13.52
N LEU A 110 3.57 1.62 -13.56
CA LEU A 110 4.13 2.69 -14.37
C LEU A 110 3.87 2.49 -15.87
N LYS A 111 3.90 1.24 -16.36
CA LYS A 111 3.54 0.91 -17.75
C LYS A 111 2.06 1.15 -18.03
N ALA A 112 1.16 0.75 -17.13
CA ALA A 112 -0.28 1.00 -17.20
C ALA A 112 -0.58 2.49 -17.35
N LEU A 113 0.00 3.30 -16.46
CA LEU A 113 -0.14 4.74 -16.47
C LEU A 113 0.42 5.38 -17.74
N THR A 114 1.58 4.89 -18.21
CA THR A 114 2.20 5.36 -19.46
C THR A 114 1.28 5.08 -20.64
N ALA A 115 0.72 3.86 -20.73
CA ALA A 115 -0.17 3.45 -21.81
C ALA A 115 -1.47 4.28 -21.83
N ALA A 116 -2.06 4.55 -20.66
CA ALA A 116 -3.23 5.42 -20.56
C ALA A 116 -2.96 6.85 -21.01
N CYS A 117 -1.78 7.43 -20.69
CA CYS A 117 -1.40 8.74 -21.21
C CYS A 117 -1.24 8.75 -22.74
N VAL A 118 -0.76 7.66 -23.34
CA VAL A 118 -0.66 7.52 -24.80
C VAL A 118 -2.03 7.42 -25.45
N LEU A 119 -2.95 6.62 -24.90
CA LEU A 119 -4.34 6.52 -25.38
C LEU A 119 -5.07 7.87 -25.30
N GLY A 120 -4.76 8.65 -24.26
CA GLY A 120 -5.31 9.97 -24.03
C GLY A 120 -4.79 11.08 -24.95
N LYS A 121 -3.94 10.78 -25.94
CA LYS A 121 -3.28 11.79 -26.78
C LYS A 121 -4.29 12.76 -27.41
N GLY A 122 -4.07 14.06 -27.18
CA GLY A 122 -4.90 15.13 -27.72
C GLY A 122 -6.27 15.29 -27.05
N LYS A 123 -6.57 14.57 -25.97
CA LYS A 123 -7.85 14.62 -25.26
C LYS A 123 -7.72 15.19 -23.84
N ALA A 124 -8.84 15.54 -23.22
CA ALA A 124 -8.91 15.82 -21.79
C ALA A 124 -9.18 14.51 -21.04
N VAL A 125 -8.29 14.14 -20.11
CA VAL A 125 -8.29 12.79 -19.54
C VAL A 125 -8.10 12.80 -18.02
N ASN A 126 -8.93 12.00 -17.35
CA ASN A 126 -8.76 11.62 -15.94
C ASN A 126 -8.23 10.19 -15.89
N ILE A 127 -7.07 9.97 -15.28
CA ILE A 127 -6.50 8.64 -15.06
C ILE A 127 -6.51 8.32 -13.58
N TYR A 128 -7.19 7.24 -13.22
CA TYR A 128 -7.34 6.74 -11.87
C TYR A 128 -6.37 5.58 -11.64
N THR A 129 -5.58 5.66 -10.57
CA THR A 129 -4.64 4.61 -10.14
C THR A 129 -4.70 4.46 -8.64
N ASP A 130 -4.68 3.24 -8.11
CA ASP A 130 -4.54 2.97 -6.68
C ASP A 130 -3.07 2.86 -6.23
N SER A 131 -2.15 2.77 -7.19
CA SER A 131 -0.71 2.77 -6.96
C SER A 131 -0.21 4.07 -6.34
N ALA A 132 0.07 4.03 -5.03
CA ALA A 132 0.71 5.13 -4.33
C ALA A 132 2.09 5.48 -4.93
N TYR A 133 2.80 4.49 -5.46
CA TYR A 133 4.09 4.69 -6.11
C TYR A 133 3.93 5.45 -7.42
N ALA A 134 3.10 4.98 -8.36
CA ALA A 134 2.92 5.65 -9.65
C ALA A 134 2.39 7.09 -9.49
N HIS A 135 1.42 7.29 -8.59
CA HIS A 135 0.93 8.63 -8.24
C HIS A 135 2.05 9.51 -7.64
N GLY A 136 2.88 8.96 -6.75
CA GLY A 136 4.01 9.67 -6.16
C GLY A 136 5.09 10.07 -7.18
N VAL A 137 5.34 9.23 -8.20
CA VAL A 137 6.22 9.58 -9.32
C VAL A 137 5.69 10.81 -10.05
N CYS A 138 4.39 10.86 -10.32
CA CYS A 138 3.75 11.97 -11.05
C CYS A 138 3.73 13.29 -10.27
N HIS A 139 3.39 13.24 -8.98
CA HIS A 139 3.06 14.45 -8.20
C HIS A 139 4.10 14.87 -7.15
N LEU A 140 4.98 13.98 -6.70
CA LEU A 140 5.85 14.25 -5.55
C LEU A 140 7.34 14.22 -5.91
N PHE A 141 7.79 13.12 -6.53
CA PHE A 141 9.23 12.82 -6.60
C PHE A 141 9.81 12.98 -8.00
N GLY A 142 8.98 12.82 -9.05
CA GLY A 142 9.49 12.71 -10.41
C GLY A 142 10.24 13.95 -10.89
N ALA A 143 9.76 15.17 -10.58
CA ALA A 143 10.42 16.40 -11.01
C ALA A 143 11.83 16.52 -10.41
N VAL A 144 11.97 16.19 -9.13
CA VAL A 144 13.26 16.16 -8.43
C VAL A 144 14.19 15.11 -9.04
N TRP A 145 13.67 13.92 -9.34
CA TRP A 145 14.45 12.86 -9.97
C TRP A 145 14.94 13.24 -11.37
N LYS A 146 14.11 13.91 -12.17
CA LYS A 146 14.49 14.42 -13.49
C LYS A 146 15.64 15.43 -13.39
N GLN A 147 15.55 16.38 -12.46
CA GLN A 147 16.61 17.39 -12.24
C GLN A 147 17.93 16.76 -11.79
N ARG A 148 17.87 15.67 -11.02
CA ARG A 148 19.05 14.91 -10.56
C ARG A 148 19.55 13.87 -11.56
N GLY A 149 19.02 13.83 -12.78
CA GLY A 149 19.40 12.84 -13.80
C GLY A 149 19.09 11.40 -13.41
N PHE A 150 17.98 11.17 -12.71
CA PHE A 150 17.52 9.87 -12.20
C PHE A 150 18.48 9.16 -11.26
N LYS A 151 19.25 9.94 -10.48
CA LYS A 151 20.15 9.43 -9.45
C LYS A 151 19.60 9.70 -8.06
N LYS A 152 19.81 8.76 -7.15
CA LYS A 152 19.60 8.93 -5.72
C LYS A 152 20.71 9.80 -5.13
N SER A 153 20.57 10.17 -3.85
CA SER A 153 21.55 10.96 -3.09
C SER A 153 22.93 10.29 -3.02
N ASP A 154 22.99 8.96 -3.10
CA ASP A 154 24.21 8.15 -3.10
C ASP A 154 24.86 8.03 -4.49
N GLY A 155 24.29 8.66 -5.53
CA GLY A 155 24.77 8.61 -6.91
C GLY A 155 24.29 7.40 -7.72
N THR A 156 23.63 6.42 -7.10
CA THR A 156 23.09 5.24 -7.80
C THR A 156 21.83 5.59 -8.61
N PRO A 157 21.57 4.91 -9.74
CA PRO A 157 20.36 5.15 -10.51
C PRO A 157 19.11 4.72 -9.73
N ILE A 158 18.02 5.45 -9.94
CA ILE A 158 16.71 5.11 -9.39
C ILE A 158 16.17 3.88 -10.12
N GLN A 159 15.53 2.98 -9.39
CA GLN A 159 14.91 1.80 -9.97
C GLN A 159 13.87 2.21 -11.02
N HIS A 160 13.84 1.48 -12.14
CA HIS A 160 12.91 1.72 -13.25
C HIS A 160 13.05 3.10 -13.95
N HIS A 161 14.19 3.79 -13.83
CA HIS A 161 14.41 5.12 -14.42
C HIS A 161 14.04 5.22 -15.92
N LEU A 162 14.31 4.18 -16.72
CA LEU A 162 13.94 4.15 -18.14
C LEU A 162 12.42 4.26 -18.35
N GLN A 163 11.64 3.53 -17.55
CA GLN A 163 10.17 3.58 -17.63
C GLN A 163 9.63 4.91 -17.11
N ILE A 164 10.23 5.46 -16.05
CA ILE A 164 9.87 6.78 -15.54
C ILE A 164 10.12 7.86 -16.62
N GLY A 165 11.24 7.78 -17.35
CA GLY A 165 11.51 8.66 -18.49
C GLY A 165 10.44 8.56 -19.59
N LYS A 166 9.99 7.34 -19.93
CA LYS A 166 8.88 7.13 -20.87
C LYS A 166 7.57 7.72 -20.37
N LEU A 167 7.24 7.51 -19.10
CA LEU A 167 6.07 8.09 -18.45
C LEU A 167 6.11 9.62 -18.55
N MET A 168 7.24 10.26 -18.23
CA MET A 168 7.38 11.72 -18.31
C MET A 168 7.11 12.27 -19.71
N THR A 169 7.56 11.57 -20.76
CA THR A 169 7.23 11.94 -22.13
C THR A 169 5.74 11.74 -22.42
N ALA A 170 5.17 10.62 -21.99
CA ALA A 170 3.76 10.30 -22.23
C ALA A 170 2.81 11.25 -21.49
N LEU A 171 3.20 11.77 -20.32
CA LEU A 171 2.44 12.79 -19.59
C LEU A 171 2.16 14.03 -20.45
N MET A 172 2.95 14.32 -21.48
CA MET A 172 2.74 15.46 -22.39
C MET A 172 1.75 15.19 -23.53
N TYR A 173 1.31 13.94 -23.74
CA TYR A 173 0.45 13.60 -24.87
C TYR A 173 -1.01 14.05 -24.72
N PRO A 174 -1.67 13.92 -23.55
CA PRO A 174 -3.03 14.43 -23.38
C PRO A 174 -3.09 15.95 -23.43
N GLN A 175 -4.17 16.52 -23.97
CA GLN A 175 -4.38 17.97 -23.99
C GLN A 175 -4.56 18.52 -22.57
N LYS A 176 -5.35 17.84 -21.73
CA LYS A 176 -5.47 18.08 -20.29
C LYS A 176 -5.38 16.76 -19.55
N LEU A 177 -4.74 16.74 -18.39
CA LEU A 177 -4.49 15.51 -17.66
C LEU A 177 -4.66 15.70 -16.15
N ALA A 178 -5.48 14.86 -15.54
CA ALA A 178 -5.45 14.61 -14.10
C ALA A 178 -5.08 13.15 -13.83
N ILE A 179 -4.20 12.95 -12.84
CA ILE A 179 -3.83 11.62 -12.33
C ILE A 179 -4.27 11.55 -10.88
N ILE A 180 -5.28 10.72 -10.62
CA ILE A 180 -6.02 10.69 -9.37
C ILE A 180 -5.70 9.41 -8.61
N LYS A 181 -5.35 9.55 -7.33
CA LYS A 181 -5.16 8.41 -6.43
C LYS A 181 -6.50 7.86 -5.97
N CYS A 182 -6.68 6.56 -6.16
CA CYS A 182 -7.81 5.79 -5.64
C CYS A 182 -7.39 5.02 -4.38
N GLN A 183 -8.37 4.65 -3.56
CA GLN A 183 -8.11 3.74 -2.44
C GLN A 183 -8.22 2.31 -2.94
N ALA A 184 -7.14 1.54 -2.78
CA ALA A 184 -7.11 0.13 -3.12
C ALA A 184 -8.13 -0.69 -2.30
N HIS A 185 -8.74 -1.68 -2.94
CA HIS A 185 -9.42 -2.82 -2.30
C HIS A 185 -10.57 -2.49 -1.32
N LYS A 186 -11.36 -1.43 -1.56
CA LYS A 186 -12.59 -1.18 -0.80
C LYS A 186 -13.80 -1.90 -1.41
N LYS A 187 -14.62 -2.52 -0.55
CA LYS A 187 -15.95 -3.04 -0.93
C LYS A 187 -16.96 -1.88 -0.93
N GLY A 188 -17.44 -1.50 -2.11
CA GLY A 188 -18.46 -0.46 -2.31
C GLY A 188 -18.89 -0.39 -3.78
N ASN A 189 -19.86 0.49 -4.09
CA ASN A 189 -20.47 0.57 -5.43
C ASN A 189 -20.26 1.95 -6.11
N ASP A 190 -19.27 2.71 -5.63
CA ASP A 190 -18.93 4.02 -6.20
C ASP A 190 -18.30 3.87 -7.59
N PHE A 191 -18.46 4.90 -8.44
CA PHE A 191 -17.91 4.97 -9.79
C PHE A 191 -16.42 4.63 -9.83
N VAL A 192 -15.64 5.23 -8.92
CA VAL A 192 -14.20 5.03 -8.84
C VAL A 192 -13.85 3.60 -8.42
N MET A 193 -14.61 3.02 -7.48
CA MET A 193 -14.39 1.66 -6.99
C MET A 193 -14.68 0.61 -8.07
N ARG A 194 -15.78 0.78 -8.82
CA ARG A 194 -16.12 -0.11 -9.93
C ARG A 194 -15.05 -0.08 -11.02
N GLY A 195 -14.55 1.11 -11.36
CA GLY A 195 -13.47 1.26 -12.33
C GLY A 195 -12.14 0.66 -11.86
N ASN A 196 -11.77 0.87 -10.59
CA ASN A 196 -10.56 0.27 -10.01
C ASN A 196 -10.63 -1.26 -10.01
N ASN A 197 -11.76 -1.83 -9.60
CA ASN A 197 -11.97 -3.28 -9.61
C ASN A 197 -11.89 -3.86 -11.03
N ALA A 198 -12.46 -3.15 -12.03
CA ALA A 198 -12.36 -3.57 -13.42
C ALA A 198 -10.91 -3.53 -13.93
N ALA A 199 -10.13 -2.52 -13.56
CA ALA A 199 -8.71 -2.43 -13.90
C ALA A 199 -7.88 -3.53 -13.24
N ASP A 200 -8.10 -3.82 -11.95
CA ASP A 200 -7.44 -4.91 -11.22
C ASP A 200 -7.76 -6.29 -11.80
N GLU A 201 -9.03 -6.56 -12.13
CA GLU A 201 -9.43 -7.80 -12.78
C GLU A 201 -8.77 -7.95 -14.16
N ALA A 202 -8.74 -6.88 -14.95
CA ALA A 202 -8.06 -6.87 -16.24
C ALA A 202 -6.54 -7.08 -16.07
N ALA A 203 -5.86 -6.38 -15.16
CA ALA A 203 -4.42 -6.57 -14.96
C ALA A 203 -4.09 -7.99 -14.48
N LYS A 204 -4.94 -8.61 -13.66
CA LYS A 204 -4.83 -10.03 -13.29
C LYS A 204 -4.98 -10.96 -14.49
N LYS A 205 -5.97 -10.73 -15.36
CA LYS A 205 -6.09 -11.46 -16.64
C LYS A 205 -4.83 -11.31 -17.50
N ALA A 206 -4.30 -10.09 -17.64
CA ALA A 206 -3.10 -9.79 -18.43
C ALA A 206 -1.84 -10.49 -17.91
N SER A 207 -1.70 -10.55 -16.59
CA SER A 207 -0.60 -11.25 -15.92
C SER A 207 -0.77 -12.77 -15.87
N ARG A 208 -1.84 -13.32 -16.48
CA ARG A 208 -2.23 -14.74 -16.32
C ARG A 208 -2.32 -15.15 -14.85
N CYS A 209 -2.52 -14.18 -13.96
CA CYS A 209 -2.87 -14.43 -12.59
C CYS A 209 -4.27 -15.02 -12.65
N ALA A 210 -4.34 -16.35 -12.63
CA ALA A 210 -5.60 -17.02 -12.41
C ALA A 210 -6.11 -16.50 -11.06
N VAL A 211 -7.12 -15.63 -11.11
CA VAL A 211 -8.12 -15.58 -10.03
C VAL A 211 -8.47 -17.04 -9.77
N PRO A 212 -8.49 -17.51 -8.51
CA PRO A 212 -8.76 -18.91 -8.22
C PRO A 212 -10.01 -19.26 -9.00
N ILE A 213 -9.81 -20.15 -9.96
CA ILE A 213 -10.90 -20.82 -10.63
C ILE A 213 -11.61 -21.53 -9.47
N MET A 214 -12.73 -20.95 -9.00
CA MET A 214 -13.80 -21.70 -8.35
C MET A 214 -14.52 -22.58 -9.41
N ALA A 215 -13.84 -23.01 -10.46
CA ALA A 215 -14.23 -24.19 -11.21
C ALA A 215 -13.49 -25.38 -10.58
N GLU A 216 -14.23 -26.06 -9.72
CA GLU A 216 -14.18 -27.51 -9.60
C GLU A 216 -12.77 -28.08 -9.39
N LEU A 217 -12.22 -27.88 -8.18
CA LEU A 217 -11.78 -29.11 -7.51
C LEU A 217 -13.06 -29.95 -7.34
N PRO A 218 -13.08 -31.21 -7.77
CA PRO A 218 -14.11 -32.13 -7.32
C PRO A 218 -14.18 -31.98 -5.81
N MET A 219 -15.35 -31.59 -5.32
CA MET A 219 -15.62 -31.29 -3.91
C MET A 219 -15.72 -32.61 -3.14
N ASP A 220 -14.75 -33.49 -3.34
CA ASP A 220 -14.60 -34.76 -2.64
C ASP A 220 -13.20 -34.80 -2.05
N ILE A 221 -13.15 -34.86 -0.72
CA ILE A 221 -11.97 -34.91 0.17
C ILE A 221 -11.39 -33.50 0.40
N VAL A 222 -11.55 -32.87 1.56
CA VAL A 222 -10.92 -33.26 2.83
C VAL A 222 -11.81 -32.86 4.01
N SER A 223 -12.42 -33.83 4.68
CA SER A 223 -12.65 -33.71 6.11
C SER A 223 -11.32 -34.02 6.80
N PHE A 224 -10.71 -33.06 7.50
CA PHE A 224 -9.41 -33.23 8.19
C PHE A 224 -9.48 -34.16 9.42
N ALA A 225 -10.54 -34.96 9.56
CA ALA A 225 -10.64 -36.01 10.57
C ALA A 225 -9.63 -37.16 10.33
N THR A 226 -9.09 -37.30 9.12
CA THR A 226 -8.04 -38.27 8.78
C THR A 226 -6.80 -37.58 8.20
N PRO A 227 -5.58 -37.98 8.62
CA PRO A 227 -4.37 -37.40 8.06
C PRO A 227 -4.29 -37.70 6.54
N PRO A 228 -4.00 -36.71 5.69
CA PRO A 228 -3.86 -36.92 4.25
C PRO A 228 -2.78 -37.96 3.96
N SER A 229 -3.01 -38.80 2.95
CA SER A 229 -2.05 -39.82 2.55
C SER A 229 -0.71 -39.17 2.15
N PRO A 230 0.44 -39.84 2.35
CA PRO A 230 1.74 -39.28 1.96
C PRO A 230 1.78 -38.84 0.49
N ALA A 231 1.13 -39.58 -0.41
CA ALA A 231 1.04 -39.23 -1.83
C ALA A 231 0.31 -37.89 -2.08
N ALA A 232 -0.77 -37.61 -1.34
CA ALA A 232 -1.50 -36.34 -1.43
C ALA A 232 -0.65 -35.18 -0.90
N LEU A 233 0.07 -35.39 0.21
CA LEU A 233 1.00 -34.39 0.76
C LEU A 233 2.12 -34.05 -0.21
N VAL A 234 2.71 -35.05 -0.89
CA VAL A 234 3.73 -34.83 -1.91
C VAL A 234 3.18 -33.99 -3.07
N GLN A 235 1.96 -34.27 -3.55
CA GLN A 235 1.34 -33.47 -4.62
C GLN A 235 1.05 -32.03 -4.19
N ILE A 236 0.67 -31.81 -2.93
CA ILE A 236 0.42 -30.46 -2.41
C ILE A 236 1.74 -29.71 -2.23
N GLN A 237 2.77 -30.37 -1.71
CA GLN A 237 4.09 -29.78 -1.48
C GLN A 237 4.88 -29.57 -2.77
N SER A 238 4.69 -30.40 -3.80
CA SER A 238 5.34 -30.20 -5.11
C SER A 238 4.87 -28.95 -5.83
N ARG A 239 3.69 -28.42 -5.45
CA ARG A 239 3.17 -27.12 -5.93
C ARG A 239 3.80 -25.93 -5.20
N ALA A 240 4.58 -26.15 -4.14
CA ALA A 240 5.28 -25.07 -3.43
C ALA A 240 6.38 -24.47 -4.31
N SER A 241 6.48 -23.15 -4.30
CA SER A 241 7.47 -22.44 -5.12
C SER A 241 8.91 -22.73 -4.68
N ILE A 242 9.88 -22.57 -5.58
CA ILE A 242 11.32 -22.73 -5.27
C ILE A 242 11.74 -21.78 -4.13
N PHE A 243 11.13 -20.60 -3.99
CA PHE A 243 11.41 -19.68 -2.89
C PHE A 243 10.90 -20.21 -1.54
N GLU A 244 9.71 -20.78 -1.55
CA GLU A 244 9.12 -21.42 -0.39
C GLU A 244 9.95 -22.63 0.04
N GLN A 245 10.36 -23.47 -0.92
CA GLN A 245 11.27 -24.60 -0.68
C GLN A 245 12.65 -24.13 -0.17
N ASN A 246 13.22 -23.06 -0.72
CA ASN A 246 14.46 -22.47 -0.22
C ASN A 246 14.32 -21.95 1.21
N THR A 247 13.17 -21.38 1.56
CA THR A 247 12.88 -20.93 2.93
C THR A 247 12.78 -22.14 3.87
N TRP A 248 12.17 -23.24 3.43
CA TRP A 248 12.13 -24.48 4.19
C TRP A 248 13.54 -25.03 4.44
N LEU A 249 14.38 -25.08 3.41
CA LEU A 249 15.78 -25.52 3.50
C LEU A 249 16.57 -24.62 4.46
N GLN A 250 16.44 -23.29 4.36
CA GLN A 250 17.07 -22.34 5.29
C GLN A 250 16.63 -22.54 6.75
N ARG A 251 15.41 -23.06 6.96
CA ARG A 251 14.86 -23.40 8.29
C ARG A 251 15.16 -24.84 8.72
N GLY A 252 16.05 -25.53 8.00
CA GLY A 252 16.50 -26.88 8.34
C GLY A 252 15.48 -27.98 8.02
N ALA A 253 14.64 -27.78 7.01
CA ALA A 253 13.73 -28.79 6.54
C ALA A 253 14.40 -29.79 5.58
N SER A 254 13.89 -31.03 5.59
CA SER A 254 14.36 -32.10 4.72
C SER A 254 13.21 -32.96 4.23
N VAL A 255 13.43 -33.65 3.11
CA VAL A 255 12.47 -34.61 2.55
C VAL A 255 12.62 -35.96 3.26
N ASP A 256 11.51 -36.55 3.69
CA ASP A 256 11.48 -37.87 4.31
C ASP A 256 11.52 -39.03 3.29
N ARG A 257 11.56 -40.28 3.77
CA ARG A 257 11.57 -41.50 2.94
C ARG A 257 10.35 -41.67 2.03
N HIS A 258 9.27 -40.91 2.26
CA HIS A 258 8.03 -40.93 1.50
C HIS A 258 7.90 -39.72 0.55
N GLY A 259 8.93 -38.87 0.45
CA GLY A 259 8.93 -37.69 -0.41
C GLY A 259 8.31 -36.44 0.23
N VAL A 260 7.94 -36.49 1.51
CA VAL A 260 7.25 -35.39 2.20
C VAL A 260 8.28 -34.48 2.89
N TRP A 261 8.14 -33.17 2.68
CA TRP A 261 8.94 -32.16 3.36
C TRP A 261 8.55 -32.05 4.85
N ARG A 262 9.55 -32.15 5.71
CA ARG A 262 9.41 -32.07 7.18
C ARG A 262 10.44 -31.13 7.80
N THR A 263 10.10 -30.55 8.95
CA THR A 263 11.06 -29.85 9.81
C THR A 263 11.98 -30.84 10.51
N HIS A 264 13.09 -30.34 11.10
CA HIS A 264 13.98 -31.14 11.94
C HIS A 264 13.26 -31.82 13.13
N ASP A 265 12.18 -31.20 13.63
CA ASP A 265 11.32 -31.75 14.69
C ASP A 265 10.28 -32.78 14.17
N GLY A 266 10.31 -33.11 12.88
CA GLY A 266 9.43 -34.10 12.25
C GLY A 266 8.04 -33.59 11.85
N ALA A 267 7.73 -32.31 12.03
CA ALA A 267 6.45 -31.72 11.61
C ALA A 267 6.37 -31.60 10.09
N ILE A 268 5.18 -31.84 9.52
CA ILE A 268 4.91 -31.73 8.08
C ILE A 268 4.89 -30.25 7.70
N LEU A 269 5.61 -29.90 6.64
CA LEU A 269 5.59 -28.55 6.11
C LEU A 269 4.29 -28.26 5.38
N ALA A 270 3.52 -27.31 5.91
CA ALA A 270 2.36 -26.77 5.24
C ALA A 270 2.80 -25.72 4.22
N THR A 271 2.41 -25.92 2.96
CA THR A 271 2.52 -24.88 1.93
C THR A 271 1.63 -23.70 2.30
N THR A 272 1.90 -22.53 1.73
CA THR A 272 1.12 -21.32 1.99
C THR A 272 -0.37 -21.53 1.73
N THR A 273 -0.72 -22.23 0.65
CA THR A 273 -2.11 -22.59 0.33
C THR A 273 -2.72 -23.55 1.35
N LEU A 274 -1.99 -24.61 1.73
CA LEU A 274 -2.46 -25.58 2.73
C LEU A 274 -2.60 -24.92 4.11
N LEU A 275 -1.67 -24.04 4.47
CA LEU A 275 -1.68 -23.29 5.72
C LEU A 275 -2.95 -22.45 5.87
N THR A 276 -3.36 -21.74 4.82
CA THR A 276 -4.61 -20.96 4.83
C THR A 276 -5.83 -21.84 5.08
N LEU A 277 -5.89 -23.01 4.43
CA LEU A 277 -6.99 -23.97 4.64
C LEU A 277 -7.01 -24.51 6.07
N LEU A 278 -5.84 -24.87 6.61
CA LEU A 278 -5.70 -25.36 7.99
C LEU A 278 -6.10 -24.29 9.02
N ILE A 279 -5.79 -23.02 8.75
CA ILE A 279 -6.17 -21.91 9.64
C ILE A 279 -7.67 -21.70 9.61
N ASN A 280 -8.30 -21.68 8.43
CA ASN A 280 -9.75 -21.53 8.29
C ASN A 280 -10.48 -22.70 8.95
N ASP A 281 -10.06 -23.94 8.70
CA ASP A 281 -10.64 -25.14 9.36
C ASP A 281 -10.50 -25.10 10.89
N ALA A 282 -9.36 -24.61 11.40
CA ALA A 282 -9.15 -24.48 12.84
C ALA A 282 -9.92 -23.31 13.48
N HIS A 283 -10.17 -22.23 12.74
CA HIS A 283 -10.71 -20.97 13.23
C HIS A 283 -12.22 -20.84 13.00
N ASP A 284 -12.75 -21.21 11.84
CA ASP A 284 -14.14 -20.95 11.45
C ASP A 284 -15.20 -21.65 12.33
N PRO A 285 -15.00 -22.88 12.85
CA PRO A 285 -16.03 -23.54 13.65
C PRO A 285 -16.34 -22.87 14.99
N ASP A 286 -15.34 -22.27 15.64
CA ASP A 286 -15.45 -21.75 17.01
C ASP A 286 -14.88 -20.34 17.20
N HIS A 287 -14.39 -19.71 16.14
CA HIS A 287 -13.72 -18.40 16.16
C HIS A 287 -12.65 -18.28 17.24
N CYS A 288 -11.93 -19.38 17.47
CA CYS A 288 -10.97 -19.45 18.55
C CYS A 288 -9.80 -18.47 18.37
N ALA A 289 -9.24 -18.06 19.52
CA ALA A 289 -8.15 -17.08 19.55
C ALA A 289 -6.86 -17.60 18.91
N ARG A 290 -5.99 -16.68 18.51
CA ARG A 290 -4.67 -16.92 17.91
C ARG A 290 -3.90 -18.12 18.48
N GLY A 291 -3.78 -18.19 19.80
CA GLY A 291 -3.03 -19.26 20.47
C GLY A 291 -3.64 -20.65 20.24
N GLU A 292 -4.97 -20.72 20.18
CA GLU A 292 -5.72 -21.96 20.00
C GLU A 292 -5.64 -22.47 18.56
N VAL A 293 -5.73 -21.58 17.58
CA VAL A 293 -5.50 -21.91 16.15
C VAL A 293 -4.10 -22.51 15.94
N ILE A 294 -3.06 -21.85 16.47
CA ILE A 294 -1.68 -22.35 16.38
C ILE A 294 -1.55 -23.72 17.06
N ARG A 295 -2.22 -23.91 18.21
CA ARG A 295 -2.19 -25.18 18.95
C ARG A 295 -2.85 -26.30 18.14
N LYS A 296 -4.02 -26.06 17.53
CA LYS A 296 -4.73 -27.03 16.68
C LYS A 296 -3.85 -27.46 15.49
N ILE A 297 -3.24 -26.51 14.78
CA ILE A 297 -2.36 -26.79 13.62
C ILE A 297 -1.12 -27.60 14.04
N LYS A 298 -0.46 -27.21 15.14
CA LYS A 298 0.68 -27.97 15.67
C LYS A 298 0.29 -29.37 16.13
N LYS A 299 -0.89 -29.53 16.75
CA LYS A 299 -1.40 -30.83 17.19
C LYS A 299 -1.68 -31.77 16.01
N GLN A 300 -2.11 -31.23 14.87
CA GLN A 300 -2.25 -31.97 13.62
C GLN A 300 -0.90 -32.31 12.96
N GLY A 301 0.22 -31.85 13.54
CA GLY A 301 1.57 -32.15 13.07
C GLY A 301 2.06 -31.24 11.94
N PHE A 302 1.40 -30.11 11.70
CA PHE A 302 1.77 -29.15 10.65
C PHE A 302 2.58 -27.97 11.18
N TRP A 303 3.51 -27.49 10.35
CA TRP A 303 4.28 -26.28 10.61
C TRP A 303 4.57 -25.52 9.31
N SER A 304 4.72 -24.20 9.41
CA SER A 304 5.14 -23.35 8.30
C SER A 304 5.96 -22.16 8.81
N PRO A 305 6.96 -21.67 8.06
CA PRO A 305 7.68 -20.44 8.40
C PRO A 305 6.76 -19.23 8.55
N TYR A 306 5.62 -19.23 7.87
CA TYR A 306 4.65 -18.14 7.84
C TYR A 306 3.49 -18.32 8.83
N LEU A 307 3.45 -19.44 9.58
CA LEU A 307 2.32 -19.82 10.44
C LEU A 307 1.80 -18.68 11.32
N GLN A 308 2.70 -18.00 12.03
CA GLN A 308 2.30 -16.92 12.95
C GLN A 308 1.70 -15.73 12.18
N ALA A 309 2.39 -15.27 11.12
CA ALA A 309 1.99 -14.11 10.34
C ALA A 309 0.65 -14.34 9.62
N THR A 310 0.47 -15.52 9.02
CA THR A 310 -0.76 -15.88 8.32
C THR A 310 -1.95 -16.03 9.28
N VAL A 311 -1.72 -16.56 10.49
CA VAL A 311 -2.76 -16.59 11.54
C VAL A 311 -3.16 -15.17 11.93
N ASP A 312 -2.18 -14.29 12.15
CA ASP A 312 -2.45 -12.90 12.53
C ASP A 312 -3.23 -12.16 11.43
N GLU A 313 -2.86 -12.36 10.17
CA GLU A 313 -3.57 -11.82 9.00
C GLU A 313 -5.02 -12.31 8.91
N ILE A 314 -5.24 -13.63 8.95
CA ILE A 314 -6.59 -14.22 8.79
C ILE A 314 -7.50 -13.80 9.95
N LEU A 315 -7.03 -13.86 11.20
CA LEU A 315 -7.83 -13.50 12.37
C LEU A 315 -8.14 -12.00 12.41
N SER A 316 -7.20 -11.14 11.96
CA SER A 316 -7.45 -9.70 11.86
C SER A 316 -8.54 -9.34 10.85
N ASN A 317 -8.73 -10.17 9.83
CA ASN A 317 -9.71 -10.01 8.77
C ASN A 317 -11.03 -10.76 9.04
N CYS A 318 -11.15 -11.46 10.16
CA CYS A 318 -12.35 -12.23 10.51
C CYS A 318 -13.48 -11.30 11.01
N GLU A 319 -14.56 -11.18 10.24
CA GLU A 319 -15.69 -10.30 10.57
C GLU A 319 -16.40 -10.70 11.86
N ILE A 320 -16.50 -12.01 12.15
CA ILE A 320 -17.20 -12.52 13.33
C ILE A 320 -16.39 -12.21 14.58
N CYS A 321 -15.07 -12.41 14.54
CA CYS A 321 -14.17 -11.98 15.62
C CYS A 321 -14.17 -10.46 15.79
N ALA A 322 -14.17 -9.69 14.70
CA ALA A 322 -14.19 -8.23 14.76
C ALA A 322 -15.46 -7.66 15.40
N LYS A 323 -16.61 -8.33 15.21
CA LYS A 323 -17.90 -7.96 15.82
C LYS A 323 -18.02 -8.36 17.29
N ASN A 324 -17.48 -9.53 17.66
CA ASN A 324 -17.72 -10.13 18.97
C ASN A 324 -16.58 -9.93 19.99
N ASN A 325 -15.34 -9.65 19.54
CA ASN A 325 -14.25 -9.40 20.46
C ASN A 325 -14.30 -7.97 21.00
N ILE A 326 -14.37 -7.85 22.32
CA ILE A 326 -14.22 -6.58 23.03
C ILE A 326 -12.78 -6.10 22.78
N ARG A 327 -12.61 -5.07 21.96
CA ARG A 327 -11.30 -4.44 21.77
C ARG A 327 -10.81 -3.94 23.12
N LYS A 328 -9.61 -4.34 23.53
CA LYS A 328 -8.91 -3.62 24.60
C LYS A 328 -8.83 -2.17 24.16
N GLY A 329 -9.39 -1.26 24.95
CA GLY A 329 -9.35 0.17 24.68
C GLY A 329 -7.91 0.62 24.42
N ILE A 330 -7.75 1.72 23.69
CA ILE A 330 -6.45 2.37 23.49
C ILE A 330 -5.82 2.54 24.87
N THR A 331 -4.74 1.81 25.14
CA THR A 331 -3.90 2.08 26.30
C THR A 331 -3.30 3.45 26.04
N SER A 332 -3.82 4.47 26.71
CA SER A 332 -3.25 5.81 26.69
C SER A 332 -1.75 5.68 27.00
N PRO A 333 -0.87 6.32 26.22
CA PRO A 333 0.54 6.36 26.56
C PRO A 333 0.66 6.89 27.99
N ILE A 334 1.56 6.30 28.78
CA ILE A 334 1.82 6.71 30.16
C ILE A 334 2.09 8.22 30.13
N GLY A 335 1.16 9.01 30.66
CA GLY A 335 1.25 10.46 30.63
C GLY A 335 2.52 10.90 31.34
N HIS A 336 3.37 11.66 30.65
CA HIS A 336 4.54 12.26 31.27
C HIS A 336 4.09 13.38 32.20
N ILE A 337 4.20 13.16 33.51
CA ILE A 337 3.87 14.18 34.50
C ILE A 337 5.02 15.22 34.49
N PRO A 338 4.78 16.50 34.15
CA PRO A 338 5.83 17.51 34.02
C PRO A 338 6.53 17.80 35.36
N VAL A 339 7.81 18.20 35.33
CA VAL A 339 8.59 18.59 36.52
C VAL A 339 7.96 19.83 37.15
N PRO A 340 7.70 19.86 38.46
CA PRO A 340 7.07 21.00 39.12
C PRO A 340 7.99 22.24 39.11
N GLU A 341 7.40 23.41 38.81
CA GLU A 341 8.15 24.67 38.62
C GLU A 341 8.48 25.41 39.92
N GLY A 342 7.98 24.94 41.06
CA GLY A 342 8.24 25.55 42.38
C GLY A 342 7.33 25.00 43.48
N PRO A 343 7.63 25.34 44.75
CA PRO A 343 6.85 24.89 45.91
C PRO A 343 5.37 25.28 45.79
N PHE A 344 4.49 24.35 46.11
CA PHE A 344 3.03 24.46 46.12
C PHE A 344 2.37 24.85 44.79
N ARG A 345 3.10 24.85 43.67
CA ARG A 345 2.52 25.14 42.34
C ARG A 345 1.76 23.95 41.77
N HIS A 346 2.14 22.73 42.17
CA HIS A 346 1.51 21.50 41.72
C HIS A 346 1.26 20.58 42.91
N ILE A 347 -0.01 20.46 43.28
CA ILE A 347 -0.45 19.63 44.40
C ILE A 347 -1.07 18.35 43.84
N VAL A 348 -0.69 17.20 44.39
CA VAL A 348 -1.38 15.93 44.15
C VAL A 348 -2.19 15.60 45.39
N MET A 349 -3.46 15.30 45.15
CA MET A 349 -4.39 14.87 46.19
C MET A 349 -4.74 13.41 45.93
N ASP A 350 -4.60 12.60 46.96
CA ASP A 350 -5.04 11.21 46.95
C ASP A 350 -5.73 10.91 48.28
N TYR A 351 -6.37 9.75 48.39
CA TYR A 351 -6.91 9.29 49.66
C TYR A 351 -6.59 7.82 49.90
N VAL A 352 -6.37 7.48 51.16
CA VAL A 352 -6.12 6.11 51.59
C VAL A 352 -7.37 5.62 52.33
N ASP A 353 -7.95 4.51 51.86
CA ASP A 353 -8.93 3.76 52.66
C ASP A 353 -8.17 2.98 53.73
N MET A 354 -8.35 3.37 54.99
CA MET A 354 -7.72 2.69 56.12
C MET A 354 -8.36 1.31 56.41
N ILE A 355 -9.41 0.94 55.66
CA ILE A 355 -10.20 -0.30 55.76
C ILE A 355 -11.04 -0.34 57.05
N LYS A 356 -10.45 -0.03 58.21
CA LYS A 356 -11.11 0.08 59.50
C LYS A 356 -11.12 1.54 59.97
N PRO A 357 -12.28 2.08 60.40
CA PRO A 357 -12.36 3.46 60.89
C PRO A 357 -11.54 3.66 62.17
N ILE A 358 -10.73 4.73 62.21
CA ILE A 358 -10.01 5.18 63.40
C ILE A 358 -10.61 6.52 63.82
N GLN A 359 -11.02 6.66 65.08
CA GLN A 359 -11.69 7.88 65.60
C GLN A 359 -12.89 8.35 64.75
N GLY A 360 -13.65 7.39 64.19
CA GLY A 360 -14.82 7.68 63.35
C GLY A 360 -14.49 8.16 61.93
N LYS A 361 -13.23 8.13 61.50
CA LYS A 361 -12.81 8.47 60.13
C LYS A 361 -12.29 7.22 59.41
N ARG A 362 -12.76 6.98 58.17
CA ARG A 362 -12.37 5.80 57.35
C ARG A 362 -11.33 6.12 56.29
N TYR A 363 -11.42 7.31 55.70
CA TYR A 363 -10.53 7.74 54.62
C TYR A 363 -9.61 8.83 55.14
N MET A 364 -8.33 8.74 54.77
CA MET A 364 -7.33 9.78 55.02
C MET A 364 -7.02 10.46 53.70
N LEU A 365 -7.25 11.78 53.62
CA LEU A 365 -6.85 12.57 52.46
C LEU A 365 -5.36 12.92 52.59
N VAL A 366 -4.59 12.59 51.56
CA VAL A 366 -3.16 12.87 51.46
C VAL A 366 -2.98 13.96 50.42
N ILE A 367 -2.31 15.03 50.80
CA ILE A 367 -2.02 16.17 49.94
C ILE A 367 -0.50 16.33 49.91
N ILE A 368 0.10 16.16 48.73
CA ILE A 368 1.54 16.22 48.54
C ILE A 368 1.85 17.37 47.59
N ASP A 369 2.73 18.27 48.02
CA ASP A 369 3.38 19.19 47.09
C ASP A 369 4.40 18.42 46.27
N ARG A 370 4.25 18.44 44.94
CA ARG A 370 5.13 17.67 44.06
C ARG A 370 6.57 18.17 44.03
N PHE A 371 6.82 19.40 44.50
CA PHE A 371 8.16 19.98 44.50
C PHE A 371 9.07 19.41 45.60
N SER A 372 8.49 18.89 46.69
CA SER A 372 9.20 18.44 47.91
C SER A 372 9.52 16.96 47.94
#